data_AF-A0A2Y9R4D8-F1
#
_entry.id   AF-A0A2Y9R4D8-F1
#
_cell.length_a   1.000
_cell.length_b   1.000
_cell.length_c   1.000
_cell.angle_alpha   90.00
_cell.angle_beta   90.00
_cell.angle_gamma   90.00
#
_symmetry.space_group_name_H-M   'P 1'
#
loop_
_entity.id
_entity.type
_entity.pdbx_description
1 polymer ?
#
loop_
_entity_poly.entity_id
_entity_poly.type
_entity_poly.pdbx_seq_one_letter_code
_entity_poly.pdbx_strand_id
1 'polypeptide(L)'
;MDAAEVEFLAEKELVTIIPNFSLDKIYLIGGDLGPFNPGLPVQVPLWLAINLKQRQKCRLIPPEWMDVEKLEKRRDHERKEETFTPMPSPYYMELTKLLLNHASDNIPKADEIRTLIKDTWDTRMAKLRVSADSFVRQQEAHAKVGSSTAPFVWACCEGTITWWAACLATQAGFKKQKFLRNRPTCPE
;
A
#
# COMPACT_ATOMS: atom_id res chain seq x y z
N MET A 1 -0.42 -6.99 -11.02
CA MET A 1 -1.45 -6.00 -10.65
C MET A 1 -1.05 -4.66 -11.18
N ASP A 2 -1.98 -3.92 -11.78
CA ASP A 2 -1.70 -2.54 -12.18
C ASP A 2 -1.81 -1.58 -10.97
N ALA A 3 -1.35 -0.34 -11.14
CA ALA A 3 -1.40 0.66 -10.06
C ALA A 3 -2.85 1.08 -9.70
N ALA A 4 -3.78 1.00 -10.66
CA ALA A 4 -5.17 1.42 -10.47
C ALA A 4 -5.97 0.38 -9.66
N GLU A 5 -5.70 -0.90 -9.85
CA GLU A 5 -6.22 -2.02 -9.07
C GLU A 5 -5.81 -1.91 -7.60
N VAL A 6 -4.54 -1.57 -7.34
CA VAL A 6 -4.05 -1.38 -5.96
C VAL A 6 -4.73 -0.17 -5.31
N GLU A 7 -4.88 0.94 -6.04
CA GLU A 7 -5.61 2.13 -5.56
C GLU A 7 -7.08 1.79 -5.24
N PHE A 8 -7.76 1.05 -6.12
CA PHE A 8 -9.13 0.58 -5.90
C PHE A 8 -9.27 -0.34 -4.68
N LEU A 9 -8.26 -1.19 -4.41
CA LEU A 9 -8.26 -2.02 -3.21
C LEU A 9 -8.04 -1.20 -1.94
N ALA A 10 -7.16 -0.19 -1.99
CA ALA A 10 -6.88 0.71 -0.88
C ALA A 10 -8.10 1.56 -0.47
N GLU A 11 -8.98 1.87 -1.41
CA GLU A 11 -10.21 2.64 -1.17
C GLU A 11 -11.20 1.98 -0.19
N LYS A 12 -11.03 0.70 0.10
CA LYS A 12 -11.84 -0.05 1.07
C LYS A 12 -11.44 0.20 2.52
N GLU A 13 -10.25 0.75 2.75
CA GLU A 13 -9.77 1.08 4.09
C GLU A 13 -10.71 2.08 4.77
N LEU A 14 -10.89 1.89 6.08
CA LEU A 14 -11.77 2.74 6.89
C LEU A 14 -11.01 3.98 7.36
N VAL A 15 -11.64 5.13 7.20
CA VAL A 15 -11.15 6.43 7.68
C VAL A 15 -12.24 7.15 8.46
N THR A 16 -11.82 8.01 9.38
CA THR A 16 -12.73 8.77 10.22
C THR A 16 -12.98 10.15 9.61
N ILE A 17 -14.25 10.51 9.46
CA ILE A 17 -14.69 11.83 9.01
C ILE A 17 -15.62 12.47 10.03
N ILE A 18 -15.69 13.80 10.01
CA ILE A 18 -16.72 14.58 10.69
C ILE A 18 -17.63 15.17 9.61
N PRO A 19 -18.88 14.70 9.46
CA PRO A 19 -19.81 15.22 8.47
C PRO A 19 -20.40 16.56 8.93
N ASN A 20 -20.88 17.36 7.99
CA ASN A 20 -21.62 18.60 8.24
C ASN A 20 -23.12 18.50 7.89
N PHE A 21 -23.60 17.29 7.60
CA PHE A 21 -24.98 17.00 7.21
C PHE A 21 -25.55 15.91 8.11
N SER A 22 -26.88 15.86 8.18
CA SER A 22 -27.61 14.80 8.85
C SER A 22 -28.12 13.81 7.81
N LEU A 23 -27.92 12.52 8.07
CA LEU A 23 -28.45 11.43 7.27
C LEU A 23 -28.56 10.17 8.14
N ASP A 24 -29.67 9.46 8.00
CA ASP A 24 -29.88 8.19 8.69
C ASP A 24 -28.94 7.08 8.17
N LYS A 25 -29.03 5.89 8.76
CA LYS A 25 -28.22 4.74 8.35
C LYS A 25 -28.46 4.39 6.88
N ILE A 26 -27.37 4.14 6.16
CA ILE A 26 -27.38 3.63 4.79
C ILE A 26 -27.01 2.16 4.84
N TYR A 27 -27.87 1.31 4.31
CA TYR A 27 -27.64 -0.14 4.22
C TYR A 27 -27.02 -0.46 2.86
N LEU A 28 -25.74 -0.85 2.83
CA LEU A 28 -25.05 -1.28 1.62
C LEU A 28 -24.87 -2.80 1.62
N ILE A 29 -24.67 -3.38 0.43
CA ILE A 29 -24.35 -4.80 0.28
C ILE A 29 -23.07 -5.16 1.07
N GLY A 30 -22.12 -4.21 1.16
CA GLY A 30 -20.85 -4.37 1.88
C GLY A 30 -20.89 -3.97 3.36
N GLY A 31 -22.06 -3.66 3.93
CA GLY A 31 -22.22 -3.25 5.32
C GLY A 31 -22.96 -1.93 5.50
N ASP A 32 -23.30 -1.61 6.74
CA ASP A 32 -24.09 -0.42 7.08
C ASP A 32 -23.19 0.76 7.40
N LEU A 33 -23.56 1.96 6.94
CA LEU A 33 -22.86 3.21 7.21
C LEU A 33 -23.76 4.20 7.95
N GLY A 34 -23.17 4.95 8.88
CA GLY A 34 -23.87 5.97 9.66
C GLY A 34 -24.49 5.44 10.96
N PRO A 35 -25.35 6.22 11.63
CA PRO A 35 -25.93 7.49 11.16
C PRO A 35 -24.90 8.62 11.03
N PHE A 36 -25.12 9.52 10.08
CA PHE A 36 -24.31 10.72 9.90
C PHE A 36 -24.94 11.85 10.69
N ASN A 37 -24.30 12.23 11.78
CA ASN A 37 -24.72 13.34 12.62
C ASN A 37 -23.72 14.50 12.49
N PRO A 38 -24.16 15.73 12.19
CA PRO A 38 -23.26 16.87 12.06
C PRO A 38 -22.35 17.03 13.28
N GLY A 39 -21.05 17.19 13.03
CA GLY A 39 -20.07 17.42 14.10
C GLY A 39 -19.63 16.18 14.89
N LEU A 40 -20.23 15.01 14.65
CA LEU A 40 -19.82 13.76 15.29
C LEU A 40 -18.95 12.90 14.37
N PRO A 41 -17.83 12.35 14.86
CA PRO A 41 -16.96 11.50 14.05
C PRO A 41 -17.65 10.19 13.68
N VAL A 42 -17.48 9.76 12.43
CA VAL A 42 -18.01 8.51 11.90
C VAL A 42 -16.94 7.83 11.03
N GLN A 43 -16.85 6.50 11.11
CA GLN A 43 -15.97 5.72 10.26
C GLN A 43 -16.67 5.37 8.95
N VAL A 44 -16.01 5.63 7.84
CA VAL A 44 -16.50 5.31 6.49
C VAL A 44 -15.36 4.77 5.62
N PRO A 45 -15.66 4.01 4.57
CA PRO A 45 -14.68 3.67 3.55
C PRO A 45 -14.07 4.92 2.90
N LEU A 46 -12.81 4.83 2.51
CA LEU A 46 -12.05 5.94 1.94
C LEU A 46 -12.69 6.51 0.66
N TRP A 47 -13.21 5.67 -0.24
CA TRP A 47 -13.90 6.15 -1.46
C TRP A 47 -15.07 7.09 -1.12
N LEU A 48 -15.80 6.81 -0.04
CA LEU A 48 -16.92 7.64 0.40
C LEU A 48 -16.41 8.92 1.06
N ALA A 49 -15.38 8.82 1.90
CA ALA A 49 -14.76 9.98 2.54
C ALA A 49 -14.26 10.99 1.50
N ILE A 50 -13.57 10.54 0.46
CA ILE A 50 -13.05 11.41 -0.62
C ILE A 50 -14.20 12.05 -1.39
N ASN A 51 -15.23 11.28 -1.75
CA ASN A 51 -16.39 11.80 -2.47
C ASN A 51 -17.14 12.87 -1.64
N LEU A 52 -17.34 12.64 -0.34
CA LEU A 52 -17.95 13.63 0.56
C LEU A 52 -17.05 14.87 0.74
N LYS A 53 -15.73 14.69 0.80
CA LYS A 53 -14.76 15.79 0.92
C LYS A 53 -14.76 16.68 -0.32
N GLN A 54 -14.77 16.09 -1.53
CA GLN A 54 -14.85 16.85 -2.78
C GLN A 54 -16.13 17.69 -2.88
N ARG A 55 -17.22 17.21 -2.26
CA ARG A 55 -18.50 17.94 -2.14
C ARG A 55 -18.56 18.89 -0.95
N GLN A 56 -17.46 19.08 -0.22
CA GLN A 56 -17.38 19.92 0.98
C GLN A 56 -18.38 19.52 2.08
N LYS A 57 -18.71 18.23 2.18
CA LYS A 57 -19.69 17.68 3.14
C LYS A 57 -19.08 17.06 4.40
N CYS A 58 -17.76 17.03 4.49
CA CYS A 58 -17.08 16.52 5.67
C CYS A 58 -15.70 17.14 5.85
N ARG A 59 -15.21 17.07 7.08
CA ARG A 59 -13.81 17.25 7.44
C ARG A 59 -13.18 15.88 7.68
N LEU A 60 -12.03 15.63 7.07
CA LEU A 60 -11.31 14.36 7.21
C LEU A 60 -10.41 14.44 8.45
N ILE A 61 -10.35 13.38 9.26
CA ILE A 61 -9.39 13.25 10.36
C ILE A 61 -8.22 12.38 9.87
N PRO A 62 -6.96 12.85 9.96
CA PRO A 62 -5.82 12.03 9.58
C PRO A 62 -5.73 10.75 10.43
N PRO A 63 -5.35 9.61 9.83
CA PRO A 63 -5.06 8.40 10.58
C PRO A 63 -3.98 8.62 11.64
N GLU A 64 -4.03 7.87 12.75
CA GLU A 64 -3.13 8.08 13.90
C GLU A 64 -1.64 7.85 13.58
N TRP A 65 -1.34 7.07 12.53
CA TRP A 65 0.01 6.82 12.05
C TRP A 65 0.53 7.92 11.12
N MET A 66 -0.34 8.76 10.58
CA MET A 66 -0.02 9.86 9.67
C MET A 66 0.38 11.11 10.46
N ASP A 67 1.41 10.94 11.27
CA ASP A 67 2.00 11.98 12.11
C ASP A 67 3.50 12.08 11.82
N VAL A 68 4.03 13.31 11.79
CA VAL A 68 5.41 13.57 11.39
C VAL A 68 6.40 12.85 12.31
N GLU A 69 6.23 12.94 13.62
CA GLU A 69 7.17 12.35 14.58
C GLU A 69 7.18 10.83 14.51
N LYS A 70 6.00 10.22 14.32
CA LYS A 70 5.89 8.76 14.16
C LYS A 70 6.50 8.29 12.84
N LEU A 71 6.31 9.05 11.76
CA LEU A 71 6.86 8.73 10.44
C LEU A 71 8.39 8.89 10.39
N GLU A 72 8.95 9.90 11.05
CA GLU A 72 10.40 10.06 11.20
C GLU A 72 11.02 8.85 11.91
N LYS A 73 10.45 8.45 13.06
CA LYS A 73 10.90 7.27 13.80
C LYS A 73 10.85 6.01 12.94
N ARG A 74 9.79 5.85 12.13
CA ARG A 74 9.66 4.71 11.21
C ARG A 74 10.70 4.74 10.09
N ARG A 75 10.92 5.88 9.45
CA ARG A 75 11.96 6.06 8.43
C ARG A 75 13.34 5.69 9.00
N ASP A 76 13.67 6.19 10.18
CA ASP A 76 14.98 5.95 10.79
C ASP A 76 15.15 4.49 11.24
N HIS A 77 14.08 3.86 11.73
CA HIS A 77 14.06 2.44 12.02
C HIS A 77 14.25 1.60 10.75
N GLU A 78 13.55 1.95 9.66
CA GLU A 78 13.72 1.30 8.36
C GLU A 78 15.14 1.45 7.81
N ARG A 79 15.82 2.58 8.04
CA ARG A 79 17.22 2.75 7.61
C ARG A 79 18.22 1.94 8.43
N LYS A 80 17.95 1.72 9.71
CA LYS A 80 18.83 0.98 10.63
C LYS A 80 18.74 -0.52 10.42
N GLU A 81 17.54 -1.02 10.19
CA GLU A 81 17.32 -2.46 10.04
C GLU A 81 17.74 -2.95 8.66
N GLU A 82 18.40 -4.10 8.56
CA GLU A 82 18.74 -4.69 7.25
C GLU A 82 17.52 -5.33 6.58
N THR A 83 16.55 -5.78 7.38
CA THR A 83 15.30 -6.39 6.90
C THR A 83 14.16 -5.37 6.78
N PHE A 84 13.06 -5.77 6.13
CA PHE A 84 11.88 -4.92 6.01
C PHE A 84 11.14 -4.84 7.34
N THR A 85 10.90 -3.60 7.80
CA THR A 85 10.13 -3.38 9.04
C THR A 85 8.62 -3.42 8.77
N PRO A 86 7.76 -3.67 9.76
CA PRO A 86 6.31 -3.65 9.55
C PRO A 86 5.78 -2.22 9.38
N MET A 87 4.93 -2.01 8.36
CA MET A 87 4.25 -0.73 8.11
C MET A 87 2.94 -0.58 8.87
N PRO A 88 2.47 0.66 9.12
CA PRO A 88 1.25 0.91 9.87
C PRO A 88 -0.02 0.46 9.13
N SER A 89 -0.01 0.50 7.80
CA SER A 89 -1.09 0.01 6.95
C SER A 89 -0.49 -0.67 5.71
N PRO A 90 -1.13 -1.73 5.17
CA PRO A 90 -0.70 -2.34 3.92
C PRO A 90 -0.75 -1.35 2.74
N TYR A 91 -1.72 -0.44 2.72
CA TYR A 91 -1.95 0.53 1.65
C TYR A 91 -1.48 1.95 2.00
N TYR A 92 -0.45 2.08 2.84
CA TYR A 92 -0.01 3.38 3.34
C TYR A 92 0.36 4.38 2.22
N MET A 93 0.83 3.90 1.06
CA MET A 93 1.20 4.73 -0.10
C MET A 93 -0.05 5.34 -0.74
N GLU A 94 -1.03 4.50 -1.05
CA GLU A 94 -2.31 4.90 -1.66
C GLU A 94 -3.09 5.80 -0.72
N LEU A 95 -3.15 5.46 0.57
CA LEU A 95 -3.78 6.28 1.60
C LEU A 95 -3.13 7.67 1.66
N THR A 96 -1.81 7.74 1.72
CA THR A 96 -1.09 9.02 1.75
C THR A 96 -1.36 9.83 0.48
N LYS A 97 -1.28 9.21 -0.69
CA LYS A 97 -1.54 9.86 -1.97
C LYS A 97 -2.95 10.46 -2.01
N LEU A 98 -3.97 9.65 -1.75
CA LEU A 98 -5.37 10.06 -1.85
C LEU A 98 -5.73 11.13 -0.81
N LEU A 99 -5.31 10.94 0.45
CA LEU A 99 -5.59 11.88 1.54
C LEU A 99 -4.89 13.23 1.34
N LEU A 100 -3.60 13.23 0.98
CA LEU A 100 -2.87 14.48 0.76
C LEU A 100 -3.28 15.21 -0.52
N ASN A 101 -3.89 14.52 -1.50
CA ASN A 101 -4.39 15.16 -2.71
C ASN A 101 -5.76 15.83 -2.51
N HIS A 102 -6.64 15.23 -1.72
CA HIS A 102 -8.03 15.70 -1.55
C HIS A 102 -8.32 16.39 -0.21
N ALA A 103 -7.49 16.18 0.81
CA ALA A 103 -7.73 16.64 2.18
C ALA A 103 -6.48 17.20 2.86
N SER A 104 -5.52 17.73 2.10
CA SER A 104 -4.32 18.39 2.65
C SER A 104 -4.65 19.54 3.59
N ASP A 105 -5.78 20.23 3.38
CA ASP A 105 -6.29 21.29 4.27
C ASP A 105 -6.67 20.80 5.67
N ASN A 106 -6.85 19.48 5.86
CA ASN A 106 -7.18 18.89 7.16
C ASN A 106 -6.00 18.22 7.84
N ILE A 107 -4.85 18.14 7.15
CA ILE A 107 -3.67 17.39 7.60
C ILE A 107 -2.53 18.38 7.85
N PRO A 108 -2.09 18.56 9.10
CA PRO A 108 -0.97 19.45 9.39
C PRO A 108 0.32 18.90 8.76
N LYS A 109 1.19 19.79 8.27
CA LYS A 109 2.51 19.44 7.71
C LYS A 109 2.46 18.38 6.58
N ALA A 110 1.44 18.48 5.72
CA ALA A 110 1.21 17.57 4.59
C ALA A 110 2.44 17.32 3.71
N ASP A 111 3.22 18.35 3.40
CA ASP A 111 4.40 18.22 2.53
C ASP A 111 5.56 17.45 3.18
N GLU A 112 5.72 17.63 4.50
CA GLU A 112 6.70 16.89 5.30
C GLU A 112 6.32 15.41 5.38
N ILE A 113 5.05 15.11 5.64
CA ILE A 113 4.50 13.75 5.61
C ILE A 113 4.74 13.09 4.23
N ARG A 114 4.47 13.81 3.13
CA ARG A 114 4.71 13.31 1.78
C ARG A 114 6.18 12.93 1.56
N THR A 115 7.09 13.75 2.07
CA THR A 115 8.53 13.52 1.96
C THR A 115 8.97 12.31 2.79
N LEU A 116 8.51 12.18 4.04
CA LEU A 116 8.85 11.06 4.92
C LEU A 116 8.37 9.71 4.37
N ILE A 117 7.15 9.68 3.82
CA ILE A 117 6.60 8.47 3.19
C ILE A 117 7.42 8.09 1.96
N LYS A 118 7.81 9.07 1.13
CA LYS A 118 8.68 8.84 -0.03
C LYS A 118 10.06 8.34 0.38
N ASP A 119 10.69 8.93 1.39
CA ASP A 119 11.99 8.49 1.89
C ASP A 119 11.95 7.04 2.40
N THR A 120 10.87 6.67 3.10
CA THR A 120 10.66 5.30 3.60
C THR A 120 10.50 4.33 2.43
N TRP A 121 9.73 4.72 1.40
CA TRP A 121 9.57 3.93 0.18
C TRP A 121 10.89 3.75 -0.56
N ASP A 122 11.64 4.82 -0.80
CA ASP A 122 12.92 4.78 -1.52
C ASP A 122 13.95 3.89 -0.79
N THR A 123 13.97 3.95 0.55
CA THR A 123 14.79 3.06 1.39
C THR A 123 14.42 1.59 1.17
N ARG A 124 13.12 1.27 1.14
CA ARG A 124 12.64 -0.10 0.88
C ARG A 124 12.94 -0.57 -0.53
N MET A 125 12.80 0.30 -1.53
CA MET A 125 13.16 -0.02 -2.92
C MET A 125 14.65 -0.31 -3.06
N ALA A 126 15.51 0.46 -2.39
CA ALA A 126 16.94 0.20 -2.37
C ALA A 126 17.26 -1.18 -1.76
N LYS A 127 16.66 -1.53 -0.62
CA LYS A 127 16.81 -2.86 0.00
C LYS A 127 16.35 -3.99 -0.92
N LEU A 128 15.20 -3.83 -1.59
CA LEU A 128 14.71 -4.84 -2.54
C LEU A 128 15.65 -5.06 -3.71
N ARG A 129 16.20 -3.98 -4.28
CA ARG A 129 17.18 -4.09 -5.36
C ARG A 129 18.41 -4.87 -4.92
N VAL A 130 18.97 -4.54 -3.75
CA VAL A 130 20.13 -5.25 -3.19
C VAL A 130 19.81 -6.73 -2.92
N SER A 131 18.64 -7.02 -2.34
CA SER A 131 18.19 -8.39 -2.09
C SER A 131 17.93 -9.19 -3.37
N ALA A 132 17.43 -8.55 -4.42
CA ALA A 132 17.24 -9.19 -5.71
C ALA A 132 18.58 -9.47 -6.42
N ASP A 133 19.52 -8.53 -6.36
CA ASP A 133 20.86 -8.69 -6.93
C ASP A 133 21.64 -9.82 -6.24
N SER A 134 21.55 -9.95 -4.91
CA SER A 134 22.20 -11.05 -4.18
C SER A 134 21.60 -12.41 -4.56
N PHE A 135 20.27 -12.50 -4.68
CA PHE A 135 19.55 -13.70 -5.09
C PHE A 135 19.98 -14.20 -6.47
N VAL A 136 20.06 -13.29 -7.46
CA VAL A 136 20.49 -13.62 -8.82
C VAL A 136 21.94 -14.11 -8.84
N ARG A 137 22.84 -13.46 -8.08
CA ARG A 137 24.26 -13.84 -8.00
C ARG A 137 24.47 -15.21 -7.37
N GLN A 138 23.67 -15.57 -6.37
CA GLN A 138 23.83 -16.79 -5.60
C GLN A 138 23.09 -18.00 -6.22
N GLN A 139 22.35 -17.82 -7.32
CA GLN A 139 21.51 -18.86 -7.95
C GLN A 139 20.59 -19.57 -6.94
N GLU A 140 20.07 -18.81 -5.98
CA GLU A 140 19.21 -19.37 -4.93
C GLU A 140 17.86 -19.79 -5.51
N ALA A 141 17.32 -20.91 -5.02
CA ALA A 141 16.01 -21.42 -5.45
C ALA A 141 14.84 -20.90 -4.60
N HIS A 142 15.12 -20.18 -3.51
CA HIS A 142 14.10 -19.72 -2.56
C HIS A 142 14.55 -18.44 -1.84
N ALA A 143 13.70 -17.42 -1.79
CA ALA A 143 13.90 -16.20 -1.01
C ALA A 143 12.74 -16.00 -0.04
N LYS A 144 13.04 -15.69 1.24
CA LYS A 144 12.01 -15.36 2.23
C LYS A 144 11.75 -13.86 2.18
N VAL A 145 10.61 -13.46 1.61
CA VAL A 145 10.16 -12.06 1.67
C VAL A 145 9.65 -11.80 3.08
N GLY A 146 10.27 -10.85 3.79
CA GLY A 146 9.86 -10.42 5.12
C GLY A 146 8.43 -9.87 5.13
N SER A 147 7.80 -9.86 6.30
CA SER A 147 6.38 -9.53 6.44
C SER A 147 6.05 -8.12 5.94
N SER A 148 5.05 -8.06 5.07
CA SER A 148 4.33 -6.85 4.63
C SER A 148 5.07 -5.96 3.63
N THR A 149 5.49 -6.52 2.50
CA THR A 149 5.61 -5.76 1.25
C THR A 149 4.23 -5.23 0.88
N ALA A 150 4.06 -3.91 0.89
CA ALA A 150 2.85 -3.25 0.41
C ALA A 150 2.52 -3.73 -1.01
N PRO A 151 1.24 -3.89 -1.39
CA PRO A 151 0.84 -4.35 -2.72
C PRO A 151 1.42 -3.51 -3.85
N PHE A 152 1.71 -2.21 -3.61
CA PHE A 152 2.41 -1.36 -4.58
C PHE A 152 3.88 -1.76 -4.81
N VAL A 153 4.59 -2.23 -3.77
CA VAL A 153 5.96 -2.74 -3.89
C VAL A 153 5.97 -3.95 -4.82
N TRP A 154 5.04 -4.87 -4.57
CA TRP A 154 4.88 -6.07 -5.38
C TRP A 154 4.47 -5.75 -6.81
N ALA A 155 3.48 -4.88 -7.00
CA ALA A 155 3.00 -4.47 -8.34
C ALA A 155 4.10 -3.79 -9.18
N CYS A 156 4.91 -2.92 -8.58
CA CYS A 156 6.03 -2.26 -9.25
C CYS A 156 7.13 -3.27 -9.65
N CYS A 157 7.34 -4.30 -8.81
CA CYS A 157 8.25 -5.40 -9.09
C CYS A 157 7.70 -6.38 -10.14
N GLU A 158 6.40 -6.70 -10.19
CA GLU A 158 5.83 -7.62 -11.18
C GLU A 158 6.05 -7.14 -12.62
N GLY A 159 5.96 -5.83 -12.88
CA GLY A 159 6.18 -5.26 -14.22
C GLY A 159 7.63 -5.31 -14.69
N THR A 160 8.60 -5.28 -13.77
CA THR A 160 10.03 -5.30 -14.10
C THR A 160 10.64 -6.70 -13.99
N ILE A 161 10.24 -7.52 -13.02
CA ILE A 161 10.76 -8.88 -12.82
C ILE A 161 10.31 -9.82 -13.94
N THR A 162 9.10 -9.66 -14.49
CA THR A 162 8.66 -10.49 -15.63
C THR A 162 9.38 -10.14 -16.93
N TRP A 163 9.64 -8.84 -17.17
CA TRP A 163 10.43 -8.39 -18.33
C TRP A 163 11.93 -8.66 -18.19
N TRP A 164 12.49 -8.55 -16.98
CA TRP A 164 13.87 -8.98 -16.70
C TRP A 164 14.01 -10.48 -16.77
N ALA A 165 13.09 -11.28 -16.21
CA ALA A 165 13.10 -12.73 -16.34
C ALA A 165 12.93 -13.17 -17.81
N ALA A 166 12.11 -12.46 -18.60
CA ALA A 166 11.98 -12.70 -20.04
C ALA A 166 13.25 -12.31 -20.82
N CYS A 167 13.90 -11.20 -20.44
CA CYS A 167 15.17 -10.77 -21.04
C CYS A 167 16.33 -11.72 -20.65
N LEU A 168 16.36 -12.19 -19.39
CA LEU A 168 17.32 -13.18 -18.88
C LEU A 168 17.10 -14.57 -19.51
N ALA A 169 15.85 -14.97 -19.75
CA ALA A 169 15.53 -16.19 -20.48
C ALA A 169 15.93 -16.13 -21.96
N THR A 170 16.17 -14.93 -22.50
CA THR A 170 16.62 -14.71 -23.88
C THR A 170 18.14 -14.59 -23.99
N GLN A 171 18.83 -14.12 -22.94
CA GLN A 171 20.31 -14.04 -22.89
C GLN A 171 21.01 -15.29 -22.34
N ALA A 172 20.41 -15.96 -21.35
CA ALA A 172 20.85 -17.27 -20.92
C ALA A 172 20.07 -18.30 -21.74
N GLY A 173 20.74 -19.00 -22.67
CA GLY A 173 20.16 -20.10 -23.45
C GLY A 173 19.64 -21.25 -22.59
N PHE A 174 18.55 -21.01 -21.86
CA PHE A 174 17.93 -21.94 -20.95
C PHE A 174 17.12 -22.92 -21.79
N LYS A 175 17.71 -24.10 -22.03
CA LYS A 175 16.99 -25.24 -22.59
C LYS A 175 15.72 -25.47 -21.77
N LYS A 176 14.57 -25.36 -22.45
CA LYS A 176 13.26 -25.86 -22.01
C LYS A 176 13.35 -27.36 -21.68
N GLN A 177 13.81 -27.74 -20.49
CA GLN A 177 13.69 -29.12 -20.03
C GLN A 177 13.88 -29.28 -18.52
N LYS A 178 12.84 -28.95 -17.75
CA LYS A 178 12.39 -29.60 -16.51
C LYS A 178 11.44 -28.68 -15.75
N PHE A 179 10.23 -28.49 -16.29
CA PHE A 179 9.09 -28.01 -15.51
C PHE A 179 7.81 -28.78 -15.89
N LEU A 180 7.99 -30.07 -16.20
CA LEU A 180 6.92 -31.04 -16.40
C LEU A 180 7.36 -32.36 -15.74
N ARG A 181 7.36 -32.38 -14.41
CA ARG A 181 7.14 -33.62 -13.64
C ARG A 181 6.87 -33.23 -12.19
N ASN A 182 5.81 -33.83 -11.66
CA ASN A 182 5.30 -33.73 -10.30
C ASN A 182 4.26 -32.62 -10.09
N ARG A 183 3.11 -32.79 -10.75
CA ARG A 183 1.82 -32.32 -10.22
C ARG A 183 1.33 -33.41 -9.25
N PRO A 184 1.11 -33.15 -7.95
CA PRO A 184 0.46 -34.10 -7.07
C PRO A 184 -1.01 -34.24 -7.50
N THR A 185 -1.45 -35.48 -7.74
CA THR A 185 -2.84 -35.84 -7.96
C THR A 185 -3.55 -35.89 -6.61
N CYS A 186 -4.66 -35.15 -6.45
CA CYS A 186 -5.57 -35.33 -5.33
C CYS A 186 -6.27 -36.70 -5.43
N PRO A 187 -6.43 -37.45 -4.33
CA PRO A 187 -7.29 -38.62 -4.30
C PRO A 187 -8.77 -38.21 -4.24
N GLU A 188 -9.61 -39.04 -4.86
CA GLU A 188 -11.07 -38.92 -5.00
C GLU A 188 -11.84 -38.92 -3.67
#